data_AF-A0A089MCL0-F1
#
_entry.id   AF-A0A089MCL0-F1
#
_cell.length_a   1.000
_cell.length_b   1.000
_cell.length_c   1.000
_cell.angle_alpha   90.00
_cell.angle_beta   90.00
_cell.angle_gamma   90.00
#
_symmetry.space_group_name_H-M   'P 1'
#
loop_
_entity.id
_entity.type
_entity.pdbx_description
1 polymer ?
#
loop_
_entity_poly.entity_id
_entity_poly.type
_entity_poly.pdbx_seq_one_letter_code
_entity_poly.pdbx_strand_id
1 'polypeptide(L)' 'MLPAHVRLAEFYYLHKAGKLTMEHGPELLQCLHVNARYCWDSLKLRQLSNMAVATQDMEWLTKLHIQEEALRLTGRAPTI' A
#
# COMPACT_ATOMS: atom_id res chain seq x y z
N MET A 1 6.93 1.24 5.32
CA MET A 1 6.65 2.26 4.29
C MET A 1 7.38 1.84 3.03
N LEU A 2 6.70 1.83 1.88
CA LEU A 2 7.31 1.44 0.60
C LEU A 2 8.11 2.61 0.00
N PRO A 3 9.12 2.34 -0.86
CA PRO A 3 9.85 3.38 -1.58
C PRO A 3 8.92 4.34 -2.33
N ALA A 4 7.84 3.83 -2.94
CA ALA A 4 6.85 4.65 -3.63
C ALA A 4 6.17 5.68 -2.70
N HIS A 5 5.91 5.36 -1.43
CA HIS A 5 5.30 6.30 -0.49
C HIS A 5 6.28 7.41 -0.08
N VAL A 6 7.55 7.06 0.09
CA VAL A 6 8.63 8.04 0.32
C VAL A 6 8.75 8.97 -0.87
N ARG A 7 8.77 8.41 -2.09
CA ARG A 7 8.88 9.19 -3.32
C ARG A 7 7.67 10.11 -3.55
N LEU A 8 6.45 9.68 -3.21
CA LEU A 8 5.27 10.54 -3.22
C LEU A 8 5.39 11.72 -2.24
N ALA A 9 5.97 11.50 -1.06
CA ALA A 9 6.24 12.57 -0.11
C ALA A 9 7.27 13.57 -0.66
N GLU A 10 8.32 13.09 -1.33
CA GLU A 10 9.29 13.95 -2.02
C GLU A 10 8.63 14.77 -3.13
N PHE A 11 7.76 14.16 -3.95
CA PHE A 11 6.99 14.89 -4.97
C PHE A 11 6.11 15.98 -4.38
N TYR A 12 5.51 15.74 -3.21
CA TYR A 12 4.75 16.77 -2.50
C TYR A 12 5.63 17.98 -2.16
N TYR A 13 6.83 17.77 -1.63
CA TYR A 13 7.74 18.87 -1.31
C TYR A 13 8.31 19.55 -2.57
N LEU A 14 8.60 18.80 -3.64
CA LEU A 14 8.98 19.37 -4.94
C LEU A 14 7.87 20.27 -5.50
N HIS A 15 6.62 19.83 -5.41
CA HIS A 15 5.47 20.63 -5.81
C HIS A 15 5.35 21.92 -4.97
N LYS A 16 5.46 21.81 -3.64
CA LYS A 16 5.44 22.96 -2.73
C LYS A 16 6.56 23.96 -3.02
N ALA A 17 7.73 23.49 -3.43
CA ALA A 17 8.86 24.33 -3.81
C ALA A 17 8.76 24.92 -5.24
N GLY A 18 7.69 24.61 -6.00
CA GLY A 18 7.56 25.01 -7.40
C GLY A 18 8.53 24.31 -8.36
N LYS A 19 9.13 23.19 -7.93
CA LYS A 19 10.17 22.45 -8.68
C LYS A 19 9.63 21.18 -9.36
N LEU A 20 8.35 20.87 -9.19
CA LEU A 20 7.73 19.73 -9.88
C LEU A 20 7.47 20.10 -11.35
N THR A 21 8.21 19.47 -12.25
CA THR A 21 8.12 19.66 -13.70
C THR A 21 7.42 18.48 -14.39
N MET A 22 7.06 18.64 -15.66
CA MET A 22 6.46 17.58 -16.49
C MET A 22 7.35 16.33 -16.65
N GLU A 23 8.67 16.49 -16.54
CA GLU A 23 9.63 15.38 -16.60
C GLU A 23 9.43 14.36 -15.48
N HIS A 24 8.88 14.80 -14.34
CA HIS A 24 8.56 13.94 -13.21
C HIS A 24 7.26 13.14 -13.40
N GLY A 25 6.42 13.52 -14.37
CA GLY A 25 5.08 12.96 -14.59
C GLY A 25 5.04 11.42 -14.66
N PRO A 26 5.88 10.78 -15.49
CA PRO A 26 5.92 9.32 -15.57
C PRO A 26 6.25 8.62 -14.24
N GLU A 27 7.23 9.13 -13.49
CA GLU A 27 7.61 8.58 -12.19
C GLU A 27 6.52 8.81 -11.14
N LEU A 28 5.90 9.99 -11.13
CA LEU A 28 4.76 10.29 -10.25
C LEU A 28 3.59 9.34 -10.50
N LEU A 29 3.24 9.08 -11.77
CA LEU A 29 2.17 8.14 -12.13
C LEU A 29 2.49 6.71 -11.68
N GLN A 30 3.74 6.26 -11.79
CA GLN A 30 4.15 4.95 -11.31
C GLN A 30 4.03 4.85 -9.78
N CYS A 31 4.49 5.87 -9.05
CA CYS A 31 4.39 5.89 -7.59
C CYS A 31 2.92 5.92 -7.13
N LEU A 32 2.06 6.71 -7.80
CA LEU A 32 0.62 6.76 -7.56
C LEU A 32 -0.05 5.42 -7.83
N HIS A 33 0.33 4.73 -8.90
CA HIS A 33 -0.19 3.40 -9.22
C HIS A 33 0.13 2.38 -8.11
N VAL A 34 1.39 2.35 -7.65
CA VAL A 34 1.81 1.48 -6.53
C VAL A 34 1.06 1.82 -5.25
N ASN A 35 0.94 3.10 -4.92
CA ASN A 35 0.21 3.57 -3.75
C ASN A 35 -1.28 3.21 -3.80
N ALA A 36 -1.93 3.40 -4.95
CA ALA A 36 -3.33 3.04 -5.14
C ALA A 36 -3.56 1.54 -4.89
N ARG A 37 -2.72 0.68 -5.48
CA ARG A 37 -2.80 -0.77 -5.25
C ARG A 37 -2.59 -1.11 -3.77
N TYR A 38 -1.55 -0.56 -3.14
CA TYR A 38 -1.26 -0.80 -1.73
C TYR A 38 -2.44 -0.42 -0.82
N CYS A 39 -3.05 0.74 -1.04
CA CYS A 39 -4.22 1.19 -0.27
C CYS A 39 -5.40 0.24 -0.40
N TRP A 40 -5.69 -0.25 -1.62
CA TRP A 40 -6.77 -1.20 -1.84
C TRP A 40 -6.52 -2.56 -1.19
N ASP A 41 -5.30 -3.10 -1.34
CA ASP A 41 -4.92 -4.36 -0.74
C ASP A 41 -4.96 -4.28 0.81
N SER A 42 -4.47 -3.18 1.38
CA SER A 42 -4.50 -2.95 2.83
C SER A 42 -5.93 -2.84 3.36
N LEU A 43 -6.81 -2.10 2.66
CA LEU A 43 -8.22 -2.01 3.03
C LEU A 43 -8.90 -3.38 3.00
N LYS A 44 -8.67 -4.15 1.93
CA LYS A 44 -9.23 -5.50 1.77
C LYS A 44 -8.80 -6.41 2.91
N LEU A 45 -7.50 -6.49 3.19
CA LEU A 45 -6.97 -7.35 4.27
C LEU A 45 -7.52 -6.97 5.64
N ARG A 46 -7.66 -5.67 5.92
CA ARG A 46 -8.28 -5.19 7.15
C ARG A 46 -9.75 -5.61 7.28
N GLN A 47 -10.52 -5.50 6.20
CA GLN A 47 -11.92 -5.93 6.20
C GLN A 47 -12.04 -7.44 6.42
N LEU A 48 -11.22 -8.24 5.74
CA LEU A 48 -11.20 -9.69 5.94
C LEU A 48 -10.77 -10.07 7.36
N SER A 49 -9.81 -9.34 7.94
CA SER A 49 -9.37 -9.59 9.32
C SER A 49 -10.48 -9.32 10.32
N ASN A 50 -11.23 -8.23 10.13
CA ASN A 50 -12.42 -7.94 10.95
C ASN A 50 -13.49 -9.04 10.81
N MET A 51 -13.69 -9.60 9.62
CA MET A 51 -14.61 -10.72 9.41
C MET A 51 -14.12 -11.98 10.11
N ALA A 52 -12.83 -12.32 10.00
CA ALA A 52 -12.24 -13.49 10.66
C ALA A 52 -12.41 -13.42 12.19
N VAL A 53 -12.20 -12.24 12.78
CA VAL A 53 -12.47 -12.00 14.20
C VAL A 53 -13.94 -12.19 14.53
N ALA A 54 -14.85 -11.62 13.71
CA ALA A 54 -16.30 -11.71 13.94
C ALA A 54 -16.82 -13.16 13.88
N THR A 55 -16.22 -14.01 13.05
CA THR A 55 -16.56 -15.44 12.93
C THR A 55 -15.72 -16.36 13.81
N GLN A 56 -14.82 -15.81 14.65
CA GLN A 56 -13.88 -16.55 15.49
C GLN A 56 -12.95 -17.50 14.71
N ASP A 57 -12.70 -17.23 13.43
CA ASP A 57 -11.80 -18.02 12.59
C ASP A 57 -10.35 -17.54 12.76
N MET A 58 -9.70 -18.04 13.82
CA MET A 58 -8.35 -17.64 14.20
C MET A 58 -7.27 -18.15 13.24
N GLU A 59 -7.53 -19.26 12.53
CA GLU A 59 -6.60 -19.77 11.53
C GLU A 59 -6.57 -18.84 10.31
N TRP A 60 -7.75 -18.44 9.83
CA TRP A 60 -7.86 -17.47 8.74
C TRP A 60 -7.27 -16.11 9.13
N LEU A 61 -7.54 -15.62 10.35
CA LEU A 61 -6.95 -14.38 10.85
C LEU A 61 -5.42 -14.42 10.85
N THR A 62 -4.82 -15.54 11.25
CA THR A 62 -3.36 -15.71 11.25
C THR A 62 -2.80 -15.63 9.82
N LYS A 63 -3.46 -16.25 8.84
CA LYS A 63 -3.07 -16.16 7.42
C LYS A 63 -3.16 -14.73 6.89
N LEU A 64 -4.22 -14.00 7.26
CA LEU A 64 -4.40 -12.59 6.88
C LEU A 64 -3.31 -11.68 7.45
N HIS A 65 -2.89 -11.89 8.70
CA HIS A 65 -1.77 -11.13 9.29
C HIS A 65 -0.45 -11.38 8.55
N ILE A 66 -0.18 -12.62 8.12
CA ILE A 66 1.00 -12.93 7.30
C ILE A 66 0.95 -12.17 5.98
N GLN A 67 -0.22 -12.13 5.33
CA GLN A 67 -0.42 -11.37 4.09
C GLN A 67 -0.27 -9.86 4.28
N GLU A 68 -0.77 -9.32 5.40
CA GLU A 68 -0.63 -7.91 5.74
C GLU A 68 0.83 -7.52 5.96
N GLU A 69 1.58 -8.36 6.68
CA GLU A 69 3.01 -8.11 6.88
C GLU A 69 3.79 -8.21 5.57
N ALA A 70 3.49 -9.20 4.73
CA ALA A 70 4.07 -9.30 3.40
C ALA A 70 3.74 -8.07 2.53
N LEU A 71 2.50 -7.57 2.57
CA LEU A 71 2.10 -6.34 1.90
C LEU A 71 2.89 -5.15 2.40
N ARG A 72 3.05 -5.00 3.73
CA ARG A 72 3.82 -3.90 4.34
C ARG A 72 5.30 -3.91 3.95
N LEU A 73 5.90 -5.09 3.85
CA LEU A 73 7.32 -5.25 3.54
C LEU A 73 7.63 -5.13 2.04
N THR A 74 6.75 -5.68 1.20
CA THR A 74 7.06 -5.88 -0.23
C THR A 74 6.16 -5.07 -1.18
N GLY A 75 5.06 -4.53 -0.67
CA GLY A 75 4.02 -3.90 -1.49
C GLY A 75 3.20 -4.88 -2.31
N ARG A 76 3.22 -6.17 -1.94
CA ARG A 76 2.44 -7.24 -2.54
C ARG A 76 1.87 -8.15 -1.44
N ALA A 77 0.55 -8.34 -1.44
CA ALA A 77 -0.07 -9.39 -0.65
C ALA A 77 0.01 -10.71 -1.46
N PRO A 78 0.61 -11.79 -0.93
CA PRO A 78 0.64 -13.07 -1.61
C PRO A 78 -0.78 -13.64 -1.75
N THR A 79 -1.16 -14.06 -2.95
CA THR A 79 -2.41 -14.79 -3.20
C THR A 79 -2.32 -16.21 -2.64
N ILE A 80 -3.38 -16.63 -1.95
CA ILE A 80 -3.56 -18.01 -1.44
C ILE A 80 -4.00 -18.91 -2.59
#